data_AF-A0A433I3W5-F1
#
_entry.id   AF-A0A433I3W5-F1
#
_cell.length_a   1.000
_cell.length_b   1.000
_cell.length_c   1.000
_cell.angle_alpha   90.00
_cell.angle_beta   90.00
_cell.angle_gamma   90.00
#
_symmetry.space_group_name_H-M   'P 1'
#
loop_
_entity.id
_entity.type
_entity.pdbx_description
1 polymer ?
#
loop_
_entity_poly.entity_id
_entity_poly.type
_entity_poly.pdbx_seq_one_letter_code
_entity_poly.pdbx_strand_id
1 'polypeptide(L)' 'GGPVAPPAASVEREWTVAALEADERPEAYVFLAGESAMVRALRRLSVGPGGVPKKHVSFMGYWREGQAES' A
#
# COMPACT_ATOMS: atom_id res chain seq x y z
N GLY A 1 -49.45 -12.25 -17.79
CA GLY A 1 -48.10 -11.85 -17.37
C GLY A 1 -47.60 -10.82 -18.36
N GLY A 2 -47.47 -9.56 -17.94
CA GLY A 2 -46.89 -8.50 -18.77
C GLY A 2 -45.37 -8.59 -18.78
N PRO A 3 -44.69 -7.92 -19.74
CA PRO A 3 -43.24 -7.98 -19.83
C PRO A 3 -42.59 -7.32 -18.61
N VAL A 4 -41.64 -8.03 -17.98
CA VAL A 4 -40.78 -7.46 -16.95
C VAL A 4 -39.77 -6.55 -17.64
N ALA A 5 -39.62 -5.31 -17.17
CA ALA A 5 -38.62 -4.40 -17.70
C ALA A 5 -37.21 -4.98 -17.50
N PRO A 6 -36.29 -4.84 -18.48
CA PRO A 6 -34.92 -5.29 -18.30
C PRO A 6 -34.28 -4.52 -17.12
N PRO A 7 -33.44 -5.18 -16.30
CA PRO A 7 -32.72 -4.48 -15.24
C PRO A 7 -31.90 -3.35 -15.86
N ALA A 8 -31.87 -2.20 -15.19
CA ALA A 8 -31.08 -1.04 -15.60
C ALA A 8 -29.64 -1.50 -15.87
N ALA A 9 -29.13 -1.18 -17.07
CA ALA A 9 -27.79 -1.55 -17.51
C ALA A 9 -26.76 -1.24 -16.41
N SER A 10 -25.91 -2.20 -16.12
CA SER A 10 -24.80 -2.05 -15.18
C SER A 10 -23.93 -0.87 -15.64
N VAL A 11 -23.91 0.20 -14.84
CA VAL A 11 -22.99 1.31 -15.09
C VAL A 11 -21.58 0.76 -14.94
N GLU A 12 -20.85 0.63 -16.06
CA GLU A 12 -19.43 0.30 -16.01
C GLU A 12 -18.72 1.39 -15.20
N ARG A 13 -18.15 0.99 -14.07
CA ARG A 13 -17.35 1.89 -13.25
C ARG A 13 -15.94 1.87 -13.81
N GLU A 14 -15.59 2.95 -14.51
CA GLU A 14 -14.21 3.21 -14.92
C GLU A 14 -13.37 3.50 -13.68
N TRP A 15 -12.33 2.69 -13.45
CA TRP A 15 -11.38 2.93 -12.36
C TRP A 15 -10.35 3.95 -12.83
N THR A 16 -10.43 5.17 -12.31
CA THR A 16 -9.42 6.20 -12.57
C THR A 16 -8.37 6.22 -11.45
N VAL A 17 -7.09 6.34 -11.80
CA VAL A 17 -6.01 6.52 -10.83
C VAL A 17 -6.21 7.86 -10.11
N ALA A 18 -6.17 7.87 -8.79
CA ALA A 18 -6.24 9.11 -8.02
C ALA A 18 -5.06 10.01 -8.41
N ALA A 19 -5.37 11.23 -8.85
CA ALA A 19 -4.37 12.26 -9.03
C ALA A 19 -3.90 12.71 -7.63
N LEU A 20 -2.64 12.43 -7.31
CA LEU A 20 -1.99 13.00 -6.13
C LEU A 20 -1.48 14.39 -6.49
N GLU A 21 -1.85 15.39 -5.70
CA GLU A 21 -1.29 16.73 -5.81
C GLU A 21 0.24 16.67 -5.64
N ALA A 22 0.97 17.57 -6.31
CA ALA A 22 2.44 17.51 -6.33
C ALA A 22 3.06 17.59 -4.92
N ASP A 23 2.43 18.32 -4.00
CA ASP A 23 2.85 18.46 -2.59
C ASP A 23 2.53 17.19 -1.75
N GLU A 24 1.60 16.35 -2.22
CA GLU A 24 1.29 15.05 -1.63
C GLU A 24 2.17 13.93 -2.21
N ARG A 25 2.86 14.18 -3.32
CA ARG A 25 3.77 13.21 -3.92
C ARG A 25 5.12 13.31 -3.22
N PRO A 26 5.50 12.31 -2.41
CA PRO A 26 6.79 12.34 -1.77
C PRO A 26 7.90 12.27 -2.82
N GLU A 27 8.98 13.05 -2.63
CA GLU A 27 10.18 12.90 -3.46
C GLU A 27 10.76 11.47 -3.39
N ALA A 28 10.52 10.77 -2.27
CA ALA A 28 10.81 9.36 -2.10
C ALA A 28 9.77 8.66 -1.20
N TYR A 29 9.25 7.53 -1.66
CA TYR A 29 8.42 6.61 -0.89
C TYR A 29 9.10 5.25 -0.79
N VAL A 30 9.02 4.61 0.38
CA VAL A 30 9.66 3.32 0.64
C VAL A 30 8.62 2.32 1.14
N PHE A 31 8.54 1.16 0.47
CA PHE A 31 7.78 0.00 0.92
C PHE A 31 8.73 -1.16 1.24
N LEU A 32 8.64 -1.69 2.46
CA LEU A 32 9.50 -2.78 2.94
C LEU A 32 8.67 -4.01 3.30
N ALA A 33 8.95 -5.16 2.68
CA ALA A 33 8.28 -6.41 3.02
C ALA A 33 9.28 -7.57 3.07
N GLY A 34 9.14 -8.47 4.03
CA GLY A 34 10.05 -9.60 4.21
C GLY A 34 10.17 -10.07 5.65
N GLU A 35 11.34 -10.57 6.04
CA GLU A 35 11.60 -11.02 7.41
C GLU A 35 11.48 -9.86 8.41
N SER A 36 10.76 -10.10 9.50
CA SER A 36 10.31 -9.07 10.44
C SER A 36 11.45 -8.27 11.09
N ALA A 37 12.55 -8.91 11.49
CA ALA A 37 13.70 -8.22 12.09
C ALA A 37 14.46 -7.39 11.04
N MET A 38 14.64 -7.92 9.83
CA MET A 38 15.26 -7.22 8.71
C MET A 38 14.43 -6.00 8.29
N VAL A 39 13.12 -6.15 8.12
CA VAL A 39 12.20 -5.03 7.80
C VAL A 39 12.30 -3.93 8.85
N ARG A 40 12.38 -4.29 10.14
CA ARG A 40 12.54 -3.33 11.23
C ARG A 40 13.89 -2.59 11.18
N ALA A 41 14.97 -3.29 10.84
CA ALA A 41 16.30 -2.69 10.67
C ALA A 41 16.33 -1.72 9.49
N LEU A 42 15.80 -2.14 8.33
CA LEU A 42 15.71 -1.32 7.12
C LEU A 42 14.85 -0.09 7.36
N ARG A 43 13.70 -0.22 8.03
CA ARG A 43 12.87 0.93 8.38
C ARG A 43 13.62 1.95 9.22
N ARG A 44 14.42 1.51 10.20
CA ARG A 44 15.24 2.40 11.03
C ARG A 44 16.28 3.14 10.19
N LEU A 45 16.89 2.46 9.21
CA LEU A 45 17.83 3.07 8.28
C LEU A 45 17.14 4.09 7.37
N SER A 46 15.98 3.77 6.80
CA SER A 46 15.25 4.65 5.90
C SER A 46 14.82 5.96 6.57
N VAL A 47 14.28 5.90 7.80
CA VAL A 47 13.78 7.10 8.50
C VAL A 47 14.87 7.86 9.27
N GLY A 48 15.96 7.19 9.63
CA GLY A 48 17.09 7.80 10.33
C GLY A 48 18.11 8.34 9.32
N PRO A 49 19.20 7.60 9.05
CA PRO A 49 20.21 7.99 8.07
C PRO A 49 19.67 8.35 6.68
N GLY A 50 18.62 7.67 6.22
CA GLY A 50 18.02 7.90 4.90
C GLY A 50 17.10 9.11 4.83
N GLY A 51 16.77 9.76 5.96
CA GLY A 51 15.98 11.00 5.98
C GLY A 51 14.55 10.90 5.46
N VAL A 52 14.04 9.70 5.13
CA VAL A 52 12.69 9.55 4.57
C VAL A 52 11.65 9.84 5.66
N PRO A 53 10.72 10.79 5.44
CA PRO A 53 9.66 11.06 6.41
C PRO A 53 8.87 9.80 6.74
N LYS A 54 8.55 9.60 8.02
CA LYS A 54 7.84 8.38 8.50
C LYS A 54 6.52 8.12 7.77
N LYS A 55 5.82 9.18 7.34
CA LYS A 55 4.56 9.09 6.58
C LYS A 55 4.74 8.54 5.15
N HIS A 56 5.98 8.51 4.65
CA HIS A 56 6.34 7.97 3.33
C HIS A 56 7.03 6.61 3.41
N VAL A 57 6.98 5.95 4.58
CA VAL A 57 7.52 4.60 4.78
C VAL A 57 6.44 3.67 5.28
N SER A 58 6.05 2.72 4.43
CA SER A 58 5.15 1.62 4.79
C SER A 58 5.93 0.30 4.86
N PHE A 59 5.48 -0.63 5.70
CA PHE A 59 6.18 -1.89 5.90
C PHE A 59 5.24 -3.03 6.31
N MET A 60 5.64 -4.26 5.99
CA MET A 60 4.97 -5.48 6.42
C MET A 60 6.01 -6.56 6.76
N GLY A 61 5.96 -7.08 7.99
CA GLY A 61 6.70 -8.31 8.31
C GLY A 61 5.88 -9.49 7.81
N TYR A 62 6.42 -10.27 6.88
CA TYR A 62 5.81 -11.52 6.43
C TYR A 62 6.11 -12.57 7.48
N TRP A 63 7.35 -13.03 7.49
CA TRP A 63 7.77 -14.13 8.35
C TRP A 63 8.80 -13.66 9.39
N ARG A 64 9.16 -14.57 10.30
CA ARG A 64 10.27 -14.38 11.25
C ARG A 64 10.95 -15.72 11.48
N GLU A 65 12.27 -15.76 11.40
CA GLU A 65 13.02 -16.98 11.67
C GLU A 65 12.73 -17.49 13.10
N GLY A 66 12.43 -18.79 13.23
CA GLY A 66 12.06 -19.40 14.52
C GLY A 66 10.64 -19.11 15.00
N GLN A 67 9.78 -18.51 14.16
CA GLN A 67 8.34 -18.35 14.41
C GLN A 67 7.58 -18.74 13.14
N ALA A 68 6.65 -19.69 13.26
CA ALA A 68 5.74 -19.98 12.15
C ALA A 68 4.77 -18.79 11.95
N GLU A 69 4.52 -18.41 10.69
CA GLU A 69 3.38 -17.54 10.36
C GLU A 69 2.09 -18.27 10.77
N SER A 70 1.19 -17.55 11.47
CA SER A 70 -0.13 -18.07 11.88
C SER A 70 -1.16 -17.94 10.76
#